data_AF-A0A0R3C435-F1
#
_entry.id   AF-A0A0R3C435-F1
#
_cell.length_a   1.000
_cell.length_b   1.000
_cell.length_c   1.000
_cell.angle_alpha   90.00
_cell.angle_beta   90.00
_cell.angle_gamma   90.00
#
_symmetry.space_group_name_H-M   'P 1'
#
loop_
_entity.id
_entity.type
_entity.pdbx_description
1 polymer ?
#
loop_
_entity_poly.entity_id
_entity_poly.type
_entity_poly.pdbx_seq_one_letter_code
_entity_poly.pdbx_strand_id
1 'polypeptide(L)'
;MLWKLYFALFGVTTLGGVGVILVDGPHPIYPLADYVILTLTIAQLVDLFGYAFQRPILSERLWQSAFPLFTLNLIATLVIASIRFAAARPEYGAPVAAFAVILVGLPWHLPLLLADRRYAFRSTTVIWKELV
;
A
#
# COMPACT_ATOMS: atom_id res chain seq x y z
N MET A 1 6.99 -4.68 -18.06
CA MET A 1 8.23 -4.49 -17.25
C MET A 1 8.04 -3.51 -16.11
N LEU A 2 7.40 -2.34 -16.31
CA LEU A 2 7.18 -1.32 -15.26
C LEU A 2 6.55 -1.87 -13.96
N TRP A 3 5.51 -2.71 -14.05
CA TRP A 3 4.88 -3.31 -12.86
C TRP A 3 5.80 -4.23 -12.04
N LYS A 4 6.73 -4.92 -12.70
CA LYS A 4 7.73 -5.76 -12.01
C LYS A 4 8.77 -4.91 -11.30
N LEU A 5 9.19 -3.80 -11.92
CA LEU A 5 10.06 -2.81 -11.28
C LEU A 5 9.36 -2.16 -10.09
N TYR A 6 8.10 -1.75 -10.25
CA TYR A 6 7.30 -1.19 -9.17
C TYR A 6 7.12 -2.20 -8.02
N PHE A 7 6.82 -3.46 -8.32
CA PHE A 7 6.81 -4.54 -7.32
C PHE A 7 8.14 -4.65 -6.57
N ALA A 8 9.28 -4.64 -7.28
CA ALA A 8 10.59 -4.73 -6.65
C ALA A 8 10.86 -3.52 -5.74
N LEU A 9 10.60 -2.31 -6.22
CA LEU A 9 10.81 -1.09 -5.43
C LEU A 9 9.89 -1.04 -4.20
N PHE A 10 8.60 -1.33 -4.40
CA PHE A 10 7.62 -1.34 -3.32
C PHE A 10 7.96 -2.43 -2.29
N GLY A 11 8.31 -3.64 -2.76
CA GLY A 11 8.77 -4.74 -1.92
C GLY A 11 9.99 -4.40 -1.07
N VAL A 12 11.01 -3.76 -1.66
CA VAL A 12 12.19 -3.30 -0.92
C VAL A 12 11.81 -2.27 0.13
N THR A 13 10.95 -1.31 -0.19
CA THR A 13 10.50 -0.31 0.82
C THR A 13 9.69 -0.94 1.95
N THR A 14 8.83 -1.92 1.66
CA THR A 14 8.07 -2.63 2.70
C THR A 14 9.00 -3.45 3.59
N LEU A 15 9.96 -4.18 3.03
CA LEU A 15 10.99 -4.88 3.82
C LEU A 15 11.83 -3.92 4.66
N GLY A 16 12.17 -2.75 4.11
CA GLY A 16 12.79 -1.68 4.87
C GLY A 16 11.94 -1.24 6.07
N GLY A 17 10.63 -1.05 5.87
CA GLY A 17 9.68 -0.74 6.94
C GLY A 17 9.59 -1.82 8.02
N VAL A 18 9.60 -3.11 7.64
CA VAL A 18 9.71 -4.24 8.60
C VAL A 18 10.99 -4.11 9.41
N GLY A 19 12.12 -3.87 8.73
CA GLY A 19 13.43 -3.71 9.38
C GLY A 19 13.46 -2.57 10.39
N VAL A 20 12.91 -1.40 10.04
CA VAL A 20 12.80 -0.26 10.96
C VAL A 20 11.98 -0.61 12.20
N ILE A 21 10.83 -1.25 12.05
CA ILE A 21 9.99 -1.63 13.20
C ILE A 21 10.69 -2.65 14.11
N LEU A 22 11.46 -3.58 13.53
CA LEU A 22 12.20 -4.59 14.31
C LEU A 22 13.41 -4.02 15.05
N VAL A 23 14.08 -3.01 14.49
CA VAL A 23 15.32 -2.43 15.05
C VAL A 23 15.02 -1.24 15.96
N ASP A 24 14.25 -0.27 15.47
CA ASP A 24 13.97 1.00 16.16
C ASP A 24 12.64 0.99 16.94
N GLY A 25 11.81 -0.03 16.72
CA GLY A 25 10.46 -0.12 17.28
C GLY A 25 9.40 0.64 16.45
N PRO A 26 8.11 0.52 16.82
CA PRO A 26 7.04 1.26 16.15
C PRO A 26 7.08 2.75 16.51
N HIS A 27 6.53 3.58 15.64
CA HIS A 27 6.46 5.02 15.83
C HIS A 27 5.64 5.36 17.10
N PRO A 28 6.08 6.33 17.92
CA PRO A 28 5.43 6.64 19.21
C PRO A 28 3.99 7.16 19.05
N ILE A 29 3.70 7.85 17.95
CA ILE A 29 2.35 8.32 17.60
C ILE A 29 1.62 7.23 16.82
N TYR A 30 0.60 6.64 17.47
CA TYR A 30 -0.18 5.50 16.98
C TYR A 30 0.69 4.28 16.64
N PRO A 31 1.35 3.64 17.62
CA PRO A 31 2.26 2.51 17.38
C PRO A 31 1.56 1.28 16.81
N LEU A 32 0.31 1.03 17.23
CA LEU A 32 -0.50 -0.08 16.69
C LEU A 32 -0.77 0.05 15.19
N ALA A 33 -0.78 1.28 14.67
CA ALA A 33 -1.05 1.50 13.27
C ALA A 33 0.08 0.96 12.37
N ASP A 34 1.31 0.92 12.85
CA ASP A 34 2.43 0.37 12.08
C ASP A 34 2.25 -1.10 11.79
N TYR A 35 1.83 -1.88 12.78
CA TYR A 35 1.58 -3.32 12.61
C TYR A 35 0.41 -3.57 11.68
N VAL A 36 -0.68 -2.81 11.81
CA VAL A 36 -1.88 -2.97 10.97
C VAL A 36 -1.57 -2.58 9.53
N ILE A 37 -0.99 -1.39 9.31
CA ILE A 37 -0.64 -0.89 7.97
C ILE A 37 0.35 -1.85 7.32
N LEU A 38 1.43 -2.24 8.03
CA LEU A 38 2.44 -3.14 7.48
C LEU A 38 1.84 -4.49 7.08
N THR A 39 0.99 -5.08 7.93
CA THR A 39 0.34 -6.37 7.63
C THR A 39 -0.51 -6.29 6.37
N LEU A 40 -1.32 -5.23 6.24
CA LEU A 40 -2.14 -4.99 5.06
C LEU A 40 -1.26 -4.72 3.82
N THR A 41 -0.19 -3.95 3.97
CA THR A 41 0.77 -3.68 2.89
C THR A 41 1.50 -4.94 2.41
N ILE A 42 1.81 -5.87 3.31
CA ILE A 42 2.37 -7.19 2.93
C ILE A 42 1.32 -8.01 2.15
N ALA A 43 0.05 -7.98 2.55
CA ALA A 43 -1.01 -8.64 1.78
C ALA A 43 -1.18 -8.01 0.38
N GLN A 44 -1.10 -6.68 0.28
CA GLN A 44 -1.11 -5.96 -1.00
C GLN A 44 0.12 -6.30 -1.87
N LEU A 45 1.29 -6.59 -1.27
CA LEU A 45 2.45 -7.06 -2.02
C LEU A 45 2.21 -8.42 -2.70
N VAL A 46 1.47 -9.32 -2.05
CA VAL A 46 1.10 -10.61 -2.65
C VAL A 46 0.15 -10.40 -3.82
N ASP A 47 -0.82 -9.49 -3.67
CA ASP A 47 -1.72 -9.08 -4.75
C ASP A 47 -0.93 -8.48 -5.93
N LEU A 48 -0.07 -7.49 -5.66
CA LEU A 48 0.76 -6.83 -6.64
C LEU A 48 1.70 -7.82 -7.37
N PHE A 49 2.24 -8.82 -6.67
CA PHE A 49 3.00 -9.89 -7.32
C PHE A 49 2.12 -10.67 -8.29
N GLY A 50 0.93 -11.08 -7.86
CA GLY A 50 -0.04 -11.77 -8.73
C GLY A 50 -0.35 -10.95 -9.97
N TYR A 51 -0.56 -9.65 -9.82
CA TYR A 51 -0.78 -8.72 -10.94
C TYR A 51 0.45 -8.57 -11.85
N ALA A 52 1.62 -8.28 -11.29
CA ALA A 52 2.84 -7.96 -12.05
C ALA A 52 3.40 -9.15 -12.83
N PHE A 53 3.16 -10.37 -12.35
CA PHE A 53 3.62 -11.61 -12.96
C PHE A 53 2.49 -12.41 -13.63
N GLN A 54 1.26 -11.86 -13.65
CA GLN A 54 0.09 -12.53 -14.21
C GLN A 54 -0.11 -13.95 -13.63
N ARG A 55 0.09 -14.08 -12.31
CA ARG A 55 -0.08 -15.35 -11.59
C ARG A 55 -1.35 -15.31 -10.72
N PRO A 56 -2.30 -16.23 -10.90
CA PRO A 56 -3.46 -16.31 -10.02
C PRO A 56 -3.04 -16.97 -8.69
N ILE A 57 -2.88 -16.13 -7.68
CA ILE A 57 -2.73 -16.50 -6.27
C ILE A 57 -4.10 -16.38 -5.63
N LEU A 58 -4.54 -17.41 -4.90
CA LEU A 58 -5.84 -17.46 -4.21
C LEU A 58 -7.07 -17.20 -5.12
N SER A 59 -8.26 -17.29 -4.53
CA SER A 59 -9.51 -17.08 -5.25
C SER A 59 -9.79 -15.61 -5.51
N GLU A 60 -10.49 -15.30 -6.60
CA GLU A 60 -10.87 -13.92 -6.94
C GLU A 60 -11.77 -13.30 -5.88
N ARG A 61 -12.72 -14.08 -5.35
CA ARG A 61 -13.63 -13.65 -4.26
C ARG A 61 -12.88 -13.17 -3.02
N LEU A 62 -11.76 -13.81 -2.68
CA LEU A 62 -10.93 -13.40 -1.55
C LEU A 62 -10.36 -12.00 -1.79
N TRP A 63 -9.79 -11.74 -2.96
CA TRP A 63 -9.24 -10.43 -3.29
C TRP A 63 -10.32 -9.35 -3.41
N GLN A 64 -11.51 -9.68 -3.91
CA GLN A 64 -12.66 -8.78 -3.89
C GLN A 64 -13.07 -8.38 -2.47
N SER A 65 -13.02 -9.32 -1.52
CA SER A 65 -13.31 -9.03 -0.10
C SER A 65 -12.18 -8.26 0.59
N ALA A 66 -10.93 -8.44 0.16
CA ALA A 66 -9.77 -7.73 0.70
C ALA A 66 -9.63 -6.31 0.16
N PHE A 67 -10.08 -6.04 -1.06
CA PHE A 67 -9.92 -4.75 -1.74
C PHE A 67 -10.46 -3.53 -0.95
N PRO A 68 -11.63 -3.58 -0.29
CA PRO A 68 -12.06 -2.51 0.60
C PRO A 68 -11.07 -2.24 1.74
N LEU A 69 -10.47 -3.29 2.31
CA LEU A 69 -9.45 -3.15 3.36
C LEU A 69 -8.18 -2.48 2.82
N PHE A 70 -7.78 -2.77 1.58
CA PHE A 70 -6.65 -2.11 0.92
C PHE A 70 -6.91 -0.64 0.65
N THR A 71 -8.15 -0.29 0.31
CA THR A 71 -8.57 1.11 0.14
C THR A 71 -8.52 1.85 1.49
N LEU A 72 -9.03 1.23 2.55
CA LEU A 72 -8.94 1.78 3.91
C LEU A 72 -7.49 1.89 4.38
N ASN A 73 -6.63 0.93 4.01
CA ASN A 73 -5.20 0.97 4.33
C ASN A 73 -4.53 2.19 3.72
N LEU A 74 -4.83 2.53 2.46
CA LEU A 74 -4.32 3.75 1.82
C LEU A 74 -4.75 5.00 2.59
N ILE A 75 -6.04 5.12 2.91
CA ILE A 75 -6.58 6.26 3.66
C ILE A 75 -5.90 6.38 5.02
N ALA A 76 -5.82 5.26 5.77
CA ALA A 76 -5.18 5.20 7.06
C ALA A 76 -3.70 5.61 6.97
N THR A 77 -2.97 5.09 5.98
CA THR A 77 -1.56 5.43 5.73
C THR A 77 -1.37 6.92 5.51
N LEU A 78 -2.17 7.54 4.63
CA LEU A 78 -2.08 8.98 4.35
C LEU A 78 -2.44 9.84 5.57
N VAL A 79 -3.51 9.48 6.29
CA VAL A 79 -3.95 10.21 7.49
C VAL A 79 -2.90 10.12 8.60
N ILE A 80 -2.42 8.92 8.91
CA ILE A 80 -1.45 8.70 9.98
C ILE A 80 -0.11 9.35 9.63
N ALA A 81 0.36 9.21 8.39
CA ALA A 81 1.57 9.89 7.94
C ALA A 81 1.43 11.41 8.04
N SER A 82 0.27 11.98 7.72
CA SER A 82 -0.01 13.41 7.86
C SER A 82 0.06 13.88 9.33
N ILE A 83 -0.55 13.11 10.24
CA ILE A 83 -0.51 13.40 11.69
C ILE A 83 0.92 13.34 12.21
N ARG A 84 1.67 12.29 11.84
CA ARG A 84 3.06 12.11 12.26
C ARG A 84 3.97 13.21 11.72
N PHE A 85 3.78 13.60 10.46
CA PHE A 85 4.52 14.71 9.86
C PHE A 85 4.21 16.03 10.57
N ALA A 86 2.93 16.33 10.82
CA ALA A 86 2.52 17.53 11.55
C ALA A 86 3.11 17.59 12.96
N ALA A 87 3.19 16.45 13.65
CA ALA A 87 3.80 16.36 14.97
C ALA A 87 5.32 16.52 14.94
N ALA A 88 5.99 16.02 13.90
CA ALA A 88 7.43 16.17 13.71
C ALA A 88 7.84 17.57 13.23
N ARG A 89 6.93 18.29 12.56
CA ARG A 89 7.14 19.60 11.95
C ARG A 89 6.00 20.57 12.27
N PRO A 90 5.84 20.95 13.55
CA PRO A 90 4.73 21.81 13.99
C PRO A 90 4.70 23.18 13.30
N GLU A 91 5.84 23.65 12.78
CA GLU A 91 5.98 24.93 12.07
C GLU A 91 5.13 25.06 10.79
N TYR A 92 4.77 23.95 10.14
CA TYR A 92 4.00 23.98 8.89
C TYR A 92 2.48 23.93 9.10
N GLY A 93 2.01 23.57 10.29
CA GLY A 93 0.59 23.37 10.57
C GLY A 93 -0.03 22.15 9.87
N ALA A 94 -1.21 21.74 10.35
CA ALA A 94 -1.86 20.50 9.91
C ALA A 94 -2.25 20.46 8.40
N PRO A 95 -2.78 21.54 7.78
CA PRO A 95 -3.15 21.49 6.37
C PRO A 95 -1.95 21.28 5.43
N VAL A 96 -0.82 21.94 5.71
CA VAL A 96 0.39 21.82 4.88
C VAL A 96 1.02 20.45 5.05
N ALA A 97 1.05 19.92 6.28
CA ALA A 97 1.50 18.56 6.55
C ALA A 97 0.70 17.52 5.73
N ALA A 98 -0.64 17.63 5.76
CA ALA A 98 -1.51 16.75 4.99
C ALA A 98 -1.27 16.88 3.48
N PHE A 99 -1.15 18.12 2.98
CA PHE A 99 -0.88 18.36 1.56
C PHE A 99 0.44 17.75 1.12
N ALA A 100 1.52 17.94 1.89
CA ALA A 100 2.85 17.42 1.57
C ALA A 100 2.86 15.87 1.55
N VAL A 101 2.23 15.25 2.55
CA VAL A 101 2.12 13.79 2.64
C VAL A 101 1.27 13.23 1.50
N ILE A 102 0.15 13.87 1.14
CA ILE A 102 -0.68 13.42 0.02
C ILE A 102 0.09 13.57 -1.30
N LEU A 103 0.78 14.70 -1.51
CA LEU A 103 1.51 14.98 -2.75
C LEU A 103 2.61 13.93 -3.01
N VAL A 104 3.29 13.47 -1.97
CA VAL A 104 4.38 12.48 -2.08
C VAL A 104 3.85 11.04 -1.95
N GLY A 105 2.92 10.81 -1.03
CA GLY A 105 2.41 9.48 -0.69
C GLY A 105 1.42 8.93 -1.72
N LEU A 106 0.59 9.79 -2.33
CA LEU A 106 -0.43 9.34 -3.28
C LEU A 106 0.19 8.77 -4.57
N PRO A 107 1.18 9.41 -5.23
CA PRO A 107 1.84 8.81 -6.39
C PRO A 107 2.51 7.46 -6.08
N TRP A 108 2.93 7.24 -4.84
CA TRP A 108 3.53 5.98 -4.42
C TRP A 108 2.51 4.86 -4.21
N HIS A 109 1.36 5.14 -3.60
CA HIS A 109 0.38 4.11 -3.21
C HIS A 109 -0.81 3.98 -4.16
N LEU A 110 -1.11 5.01 -4.97
CA LEU A 110 -2.21 4.94 -5.93
C LEU A 110 -1.97 3.86 -7.01
N PRO A 111 -0.76 3.67 -7.56
CA PRO A 111 -0.50 2.57 -8.49
C PRO A 111 -0.72 1.19 -7.87
N LEU A 112 -0.40 1.02 -6.59
CA LEU A 112 -0.69 -0.21 -5.84
C LEU A 112 -2.19 -0.47 -5.81
N LEU A 113 -3.00 0.52 -5.39
CA LEU A 113 -4.45 0.34 -5.32
C LEU A 113 -5.08 0.05 -6.70
N LEU A 114 -4.53 0.62 -7.77
CA LEU A 114 -4.95 0.32 -9.14
C LEU A 114 -4.60 -1.11 -9.57
N ALA A 115 -3.42 -1.60 -9.18
CA ALA A 115 -3.04 -3.00 -9.39
C ALA A 115 -3.97 -3.93 -8.62
N ASP A 116 -4.17 -3.66 -7.33
CA ASP A 116 -5.05 -4.41 -6.43
C ASP A 116 -6.47 -4.51 -7.00
N ARG A 117 -7.02 -3.39 -7.48
CA ARG A 117 -8.34 -3.37 -8.12
C ARG A 117 -8.37 -4.28 -9.35
N ARG A 118 -7.39 -4.16 -10.24
CA ARG A 118 -7.36 -4.94 -11.49
C ARG A 118 -7.23 -6.44 -11.22
N TYR A 119 -6.51 -6.79 -10.16
CA TYR A 119 -6.30 -8.17 -9.78
C TYR A 119 -7.49 -8.77 -9.02
N ALA A 120 -8.11 -8.00 -8.12
CA ALA A 120 -9.34 -8.39 -7.44
C ALA A 120 -10.51 -8.61 -8.40
N PHE A 121 -10.57 -7.85 -9.50
CA PHE A 121 -11.60 -7.99 -10.54
C PHE A 121 -11.02 -8.54 -11.85
N ARG A 122 -10.11 -9.52 -11.74
CA ARG A 122 -9.38 -10.07 -12.89
C ARG A 122 -10.29 -10.67 -13.97
N SER A 123 -11.41 -11.30 -13.62
CA SER A 123 -12.36 -11.85 -14.61
C SER A 123 -12.94 -10.78 -15.56
N THR A 124 -13.03 -9.54 -15.09
CA THR A 124 -13.53 -8.41 -15.88
C THR A 124 -12.43 -7.68 -16.65
N THR A 125 -11.16 -7.93 -16.31
CA THR A 125 -10.01 -7.17 -16.82
C THR A 125 -9.41 -7.85 -18.05
N VAL A 126 -9.30 -7.10 -19.16
CA VAL A 126 -8.81 -7.59 -20.46
C VAL A 126 -7.48 -8.34 -20.37
N ILE A 127 -6.55 -7.86 -19.54
CA ILE A 127 -5.21 -8.45 -19.31
C ILE A 127 -5.28 -9.94 -18.96
N TRP A 128 -6.35 -10.37 -18.30
CA TRP A 128 -6.53 -11.75 -17.84
C TRP A 128 -7.48 -12.56 -18.73
N LYS A 129 -8.26 -11.91 -19.59
CA LYS A 129 -9.12 -12.60 -20.57
C LYS A 129 -8.32 -13.31 -21.65
N GLU A 130 -7.12 -12.82 -21.94
CA GLU A 130 -6.21 -13.41 -22.94
C GLU A 130 -5.39 -14.60 -22.40
N LEU A 131 -5.49 -14.89 -21.09
CA LEU A 131 -4.75 -15.96 -20.42
C LEU A 131 -5.63 -17.20 -20.12
N VAL A 132 -6.93 -17.15 -20.46
CA VAL A 132 -7.93 -18.20 -20.22
C VAL A 132 -8.34 -18.84 -21.53
#